data_AF-A0A7M2SV54-F1
#
_entry.id   AF-A0A7M2SV54-F1
#
_cell.length_a   1.000
_cell.length_b   1.000
_cell.length_c   1.000
_cell.angle_alpha   90.00
_cell.angle_beta   90.00
_cell.angle_gamma   90.00
#
_symmetry.space_group_name_H-M   'P 1'
#
loop_
_entity.id
_entity.type
_entity.pdbx_description
1 polymer ?
#
loop_
_entity_poly.entity_id
_entity_poly.type
_entity_poly.pdbx_seq_one_letter_code
_entity_poly.pdbx_strand_id
1 'polypeptide(L)'
;MSNDVADGTPVEEPKELPLPSLALIGALARAMEEHQEVVIKPRKDAPKVPLVEGFLKERRKDLVVDVDGVEVGYYKVSTTRDRFEVADRSAFDAYAEGKGEIDIVITAKPAFEKAALKHATVSQETGTVFDRRTGEEIPGVKFVPGGQPTGNVTWTWKKRNGEPVGKDVLLRAYRGGRLDELLKETPELLPTRQPGASDE
;
A
#
# COMPACT_ATOMS: atom_id res chain seq x y z
N MET A 1 26.95 -48.56 28.88
CA MET A 1 27.88 -48.17 27.80
C MET A 1 27.19 -48.65 26.52
N SER A 2 26.56 -47.84 25.67
CA SER A 2 26.73 -46.43 25.36
C SER A 2 25.42 -45.83 24.82
N ASN A 3 25.18 -44.56 25.17
CA ASN A 3 24.24 -43.66 24.52
C ASN A 3 24.86 -43.08 23.23
N ASP A 4 24.01 -42.36 22.48
CA ASP A 4 24.27 -41.54 21.28
C ASP A 4 24.40 -42.34 19.98
N VAL A 5 23.66 -42.02 18.90
CA VAL A 5 23.52 -40.68 18.34
C VAL A 5 22.08 -40.46 17.84
N ALA A 6 21.40 -39.45 18.40
CA ALA A 6 20.25 -38.84 17.73
C ALA A 6 20.82 -37.95 16.61
N ASP A 7 20.65 -38.39 15.37
CA ASP A 7 20.92 -37.63 14.16
C ASP A 7 19.86 -36.53 14.03
N GLY A 8 20.09 -35.43 14.74
CA GLY A 8 19.32 -34.21 14.62
C GLY A 8 19.75 -33.50 13.34
N THR A 9 19.18 -33.89 12.20
CA THR A 9 19.27 -33.09 10.97
C THR A 9 18.69 -31.71 11.32
N PRO A 10 19.45 -30.61 11.17
CA PRO A 10 18.88 -29.29 11.33
C PRO A 10 17.78 -29.15 10.29
N VAL A 11 16.54 -29.00 10.74
CA VAL A 11 15.46 -28.52 9.87
C VAL A 11 15.86 -27.09 9.53
N GLU A 12 16.48 -26.89 8.36
CA GLU A 12 16.73 -25.55 7.83
C GLU A 12 15.38 -24.85 7.79
N GLU A 13 15.20 -23.87 8.67
CA GLU A 13 14.04 -22.98 8.60
C GLU A 13 14.02 -22.37 7.19
N PRO A 14 12.87 -22.37 6.50
CA PRO A 14 12.77 -21.85 5.15
C PRO A 14 13.28 -20.41 5.16
N LYS A 15 14.39 -20.18 4.45
CA LYS A 15 15.05 -18.88 4.37
C LYS A 15 14.07 -17.88 3.81
N GLU A 16 13.52 -17.03 4.67
CA GLU A 16 12.58 -15.99 4.25
C GLU A 16 13.25 -15.11 3.19
N LEU A 17 12.61 -15.00 2.02
CA LEU A 17 13.13 -14.19 0.93
C LEU A 17 13.17 -12.72 1.38
N PRO A 18 14.26 -11.99 1.06
CA PRO A 18 14.35 -10.58 1.42
C PRO A 18 13.25 -9.78 0.71
N LEU A 19 12.81 -8.70 1.35
CA LEU A 19 11.69 -7.89 0.86
C LEU A 19 11.83 -7.41 -0.61
N PRO A 20 13.01 -6.97 -1.10
CA PRO A 20 13.19 -6.63 -2.52
C PRO A 20 12.92 -7.81 -3.46
N SER A 21 13.34 -9.03 -3.08
CA SER A 21 13.09 -10.25 -3.85
C SER A 21 11.60 -10.60 -3.88
N LEU A 22 10.92 -10.52 -2.73
CA LEU A 22 9.46 -10.70 -2.68
C LEU A 22 8.75 -9.66 -3.55
N ALA A 23 9.16 -8.40 -3.49
CA ALA A 23 8.59 -7.32 -4.29
C ALA A 23 8.77 -7.55 -5.80
N LEU A 24 9.94 -8.02 -6.22
CA LEU A 24 10.19 -8.37 -7.62
C LEU A 24 9.34 -9.55 -8.09
N ILE A 25 9.21 -10.60 -7.26
CA ILE A 25 8.31 -11.75 -7.52
C ILE A 25 6.85 -11.28 -7.62
N GLY A 26 6.40 -10.42 -6.70
CA GLY A 26 5.04 -9.88 -6.71
C GLY A 26 4.75 -8.99 -7.92
N ALA A 27 5.75 -8.23 -8.39
CA ALA A 27 5.66 -7.44 -9.61
C ALA A 27 5.57 -8.35 -10.84
N LEU A 28 6.38 -9.43 -10.90
CA LEU A 28 6.34 -10.40 -11.99
C LEU A 28 4.99 -11.13 -12.03
N ALA A 29 4.53 -11.61 -10.88
CA ALA A 29 3.22 -12.20 -10.70
C ALA A 29 2.12 -11.28 -11.27
N ARG A 30 2.15 -9.99 -10.91
CA ARG A 30 1.19 -9.00 -11.45
C ARG A 30 1.33 -8.76 -12.96
N ALA A 31 2.52 -8.86 -13.53
CA ALA A 31 2.71 -8.77 -14.97
C ALA A 31 2.11 -9.96 -15.73
N MET A 32 2.02 -11.13 -15.07
CA MET A 32 1.54 -12.40 -15.62
C MET A 32 0.08 -12.72 -15.25
N GLU A 33 -0.58 -11.90 -14.42
CA GLU A 33 -1.93 -12.12 -13.89
C GLU A 33 -2.99 -12.37 -14.97
N GLU A 34 -2.83 -11.75 -16.14
CA GLU A 34 -3.71 -11.95 -17.31
C GLU A 34 -3.75 -13.41 -17.82
N HIS A 35 -2.79 -14.25 -17.41
CA HIS A 35 -2.66 -15.61 -17.91
C HIS A 35 -2.92 -16.71 -16.86
N GLN A 36 -2.78 -16.45 -15.53
CA GLN A 36 -2.89 -17.49 -14.48
C GLN A 36 -3.29 -16.96 -13.08
N GLU A 37 -4.41 -16.25 -12.95
CA GLU A 37 -4.83 -15.53 -11.73
C GLU A 37 -4.80 -16.37 -10.42
N VAL A 38 -5.28 -17.62 -10.44
CA VAL A 38 -5.42 -18.45 -9.22
C VAL A 38 -4.08 -18.86 -8.61
N VAL A 39 -3.09 -19.16 -9.46
CA VAL A 39 -1.74 -19.61 -9.04
C VAL A 39 -0.89 -18.40 -8.62
N ILE A 40 -1.13 -17.25 -9.25
CA ILE A 40 -0.31 -16.05 -9.13
C ILE A 40 -0.69 -15.19 -7.91
N LYS A 41 -1.97 -15.22 -7.49
CA LYS A 41 -2.49 -14.33 -6.45
C LYS A 41 -1.71 -14.37 -5.12
N PRO A 42 -1.32 -15.53 -4.56
CA PRO A 42 -0.52 -15.57 -3.33
C PRO A 42 0.83 -14.85 -3.47
N ARG A 43 1.46 -14.95 -4.66
CA ARG A 43 2.75 -14.31 -4.95
C ARG A 43 2.62 -12.82 -5.21
N LYS A 44 1.55 -12.40 -5.90
CA LYS A 44 1.20 -10.99 -6.11
C LYS A 44 1.04 -10.23 -4.79
N ASP A 45 0.44 -10.88 -3.79
CA ASP A 45 0.15 -10.28 -2.48
C ASP A 45 1.26 -10.54 -1.43
N ALA A 46 2.23 -11.41 -1.70
CA ALA A 46 3.33 -11.74 -0.78
C ALA A 46 4.11 -10.52 -0.25
N PRO A 47 4.38 -9.44 -1.03
CA PRO A 47 5.08 -8.27 -0.52
C PRO A 47 4.27 -7.45 0.49
N LYS A 48 2.95 -7.62 0.54
CA LYS A 48 2.02 -6.73 1.25
C LYS A 48 2.33 -6.64 2.74
N VAL A 49 2.43 -7.79 3.43
CA VAL A 49 2.63 -7.84 4.88
C VAL A 49 4.01 -7.29 5.26
N PRO A 50 5.13 -7.77 4.66
CA PRO A 50 6.45 -7.23 4.97
C PRO A 50 6.60 -5.74 4.66
N LEU A 51 5.93 -5.22 3.62
CA LEU A 51 5.93 -3.78 3.32
C LEU A 51 5.22 -2.95 4.38
N VAL A 52 4.07 -3.41 4.88
CA VAL A 52 3.33 -2.70 5.94
C VAL A 52 4.13 -2.73 7.25
N GLU A 53 4.75 -3.86 7.59
CA GLU A 53 5.63 -3.97 8.76
C GLU A 53 6.88 -3.09 8.64
N GLY A 54 7.51 -3.08 7.47
CA GLY A 54 8.64 -2.18 7.17
C GLY A 54 8.26 -0.71 7.29
N PHE A 55 7.05 -0.33 6.86
CA PHE A 55 6.53 1.03 7.06
C PHE A 55 6.34 1.36 8.54
N LEU A 56 5.84 0.43 9.35
CA LEU A 56 5.67 0.67 10.79
C LEU A 56 7.03 0.84 11.51
N LYS A 57 8.05 0.07 11.12
CA LYS A 57 9.39 0.12 11.72
C LYS A 57 10.24 1.31 11.24
N GLU A 58 10.29 1.56 9.93
CA GLU A 58 11.22 2.53 9.32
C GLU A 58 10.53 3.80 8.78
N ARG A 59 9.20 3.88 8.81
CA ARG A 59 8.40 4.96 8.17
C ARG A 59 8.62 5.10 6.65
N ARG A 60 9.23 4.10 6.01
CA ARG A 60 9.44 4.05 4.55
C ARG A 60 8.13 3.72 3.84
N LYS A 61 7.55 4.72 3.16
CA LYS A 61 6.24 4.62 2.48
C LYS A 61 6.28 3.82 1.18
N ASP A 62 7.43 3.86 0.50
CA ASP A 62 7.58 3.37 -0.85
C ASP A 62 8.77 2.41 -0.93
N LEU A 63 8.62 1.35 -1.72
CA LEU A 63 9.69 0.43 -2.10
C LEU A 63 9.82 0.43 -3.62
N VAL A 64 10.96 0.93 -4.10
CA VAL A 64 11.33 0.85 -5.51
C VAL A 64 11.75 -0.58 -5.84
N VAL A 65 11.26 -1.08 -6.96
CA VAL A 65 11.67 -2.37 -7.51
C VAL A 65 12.39 -2.08 -8.81
N ASP A 66 13.62 -2.60 -8.92
CA ASP A 66 14.46 -2.50 -10.10
C ASP A 66 14.96 -3.87 -10.53
N VAL A 67 15.37 -3.95 -11.79
CA VAL A 67 16.07 -5.10 -12.37
C VAL A 67 17.36 -4.58 -12.95
N ASP A 68 18.49 -5.05 -12.44
CA ASP A 68 19.84 -4.63 -12.84
C ASP A 68 20.01 -3.09 -12.79
N GLY A 69 19.47 -2.42 -11.77
CA GLY A 69 19.51 -0.96 -11.63
C GLY A 69 18.50 -0.20 -12.49
N VAL A 70 17.66 -0.90 -13.28
CA VAL A 70 16.56 -0.30 -14.04
C VAL A 70 15.27 -0.44 -13.25
N GLU A 71 14.78 0.65 -12.70
CA GLU A 71 13.48 0.71 -12.02
C GLU A 71 12.34 0.21 -12.93
N VAL A 72 11.60 -0.79 -12.45
CA VAL A 72 10.41 -1.35 -13.11
C VAL A 72 9.12 -0.80 -12.53
N GLY A 73 9.15 -0.34 -11.29
CA GLY A 73 8.00 0.26 -10.62
C GLY A 73 8.24 0.38 -9.13
N TYR A 74 7.18 0.68 -8.39
CA TYR A 74 7.26 0.80 -6.95
C TYR A 74 5.98 0.33 -6.26
N TYR A 75 6.16 -0.21 -5.07
CA TYR A 75 5.10 -0.41 -4.10
C TYR A 75 4.98 0.83 -3.23
N LYS A 76 3.74 1.19 -2.89
CA LYS A 76 3.41 2.28 -1.99
C LYS A 76 2.43 1.81 -0.93
N VAL A 77 2.80 1.95 0.34
CA VAL A 77 1.90 1.67 1.46
C VAL A 77 0.84 2.76 1.51
N SER A 78 -0.42 2.35 1.44
CA SER A 78 -1.56 3.26 1.54
C SER A 78 -1.69 3.73 2.99
N THR A 79 -1.72 5.04 3.19
CA THR A 79 -1.90 5.64 4.53
C THR A 79 -3.27 6.30 4.66
N THR A 80 -3.77 6.39 5.89
CA THR A 80 -4.93 7.22 6.20
C THR A 80 -4.64 8.67 5.82
N ARG A 81 -5.65 9.36 5.31
CA ARG A 81 -5.57 10.79 5.03
C ARG A 81 -5.91 11.56 6.30
N ASP A 82 -5.33 12.75 6.41
CA ASP A 82 -5.74 13.74 7.38
C ASP A 82 -7.22 14.04 7.18
N ARG A 83 -7.96 14.19 8.29
CA ARG A 83 -9.38 14.52 8.26
C ARG A 83 -9.77 15.35 9.45
N PHE A 84 -10.91 16.02 9.33
CA PHE A 84 -11.58 16.70 10.43
C PHE A 84 -12.82 15.92 10.82
N GLU A 85 -13.07 15.80 12.11
CA GLU A 85 -14.29 15.17 12.62
C GLU A 85 -14.87 15.98 13.78
N VAL A 86 -16.19 15.97 13.91
CA VAL A 86 -16.90 16.57 15.05
C VAL A 86 -16.66 15.67 16.26
N ALA A 87 -15.87 16.15 17.21
CA ALA A 87 -15.55 15.45 18.46
C ALA A 87 -16.48 15.84 19.60
N ASP A 88 -16.90 17.11 19.63
CA ASP A 88 -17.92 17.63 20.54
C ASP A 88 -19.11 18.10 19.71
N ARG A 89 -20.15 17.26 19.69
CA ARG A 89 -21.37 17.51 18.94
C ARG A 89 -22.13 18.72 19.49
N SER A 90 -22.18 18.89 20.81
CA SER A 90 -22.92 19.97 21.44
C SER A 90 -22.30 21.34 21.14
N ALA A 91 -20.97 21.44 21.18
CA ALA A 91 -20.28 22.68 20.79
C ALA A 91 -20.47 23.01 19.30
N PHE A 92 -20.44 21.99 18.44
CA PHE A 92 -20.64 22.17 17.00
C PHE A 92 -22.08 22.58 16.65
N ASP A 93 -23.08 21.99 17.31
CA ASP A 93 -24.49 22.33 17.10
C ASP A 93 -24.80 23.76 17.59
N ALA A 94 -24.23 24.19 18.72
CA ALA A 94 -24.35 25.58 19.18
C ALA A 94 -23.70 26.58 18.20
N TYR A 95 -22.58 26.21 17.59
CA TYR A 95 -21.97 26.98 16.51
C TYR A 95 -22.89 27.06 15.28
N ALA A 96 -23.48 25.95 14.86
CA ALA A 96 -24.42 25.91 13.73
C ALA A 96 -25.70 26.72 14.02
N GLU A 97 -26.22 26.68 15.25
CA GLU A 97 -27.36 27.48 15.71
C GLU A 97 -27.07 28.98 15.58
N GLY A 98 -25.89 29.42 16.03
CA GLY A 98 -25.43 30.81 15.86
C GLY A 98 -25.30 31.24 14.40
N LYS A 99 -25.21 30.31 13.45
CA LYS A 99 -25.19 30.55 12.00
C LYS A 99 -26.56 30.38 11.33
N GLY A 100 -27.61 30.00 12.06
CA GLY A 100 -28.94 29.70 11.51
C GLY A 100 -28.99 28.39 10.71
N GLU A 101 -28.05 27.48 10.97
CA GLU A 101 -27.82 26.25 10.21
C GLU A 101 -28.18 24.98 10.98
N ILE A 102 -29.26 25.06 11.77
CA ILE A 102 -29.87 23.92 12.48
C ILE A 102 -31.06 23.35 11.70
N ASP A 103 -31.30 22.05 11.86
CA ASP A 103 -32.48 21.33 11.37
C ASP A 103 -33.64 21.38 12.40
N ILE A 104 -34.82 20.83 12.06
CA ILE A 104 -36.03 20.77 12.90
C ILE A 104 -35.76 20.06 14.23
N VAL A 105 -34.86 19.08 14.21
CA VAL A 105 -34.26 18.47 15.40
C VAL A 105 -32.97 19.23 15.64
N ILE A 106 -32.82 19.90 16.79
CA ILE A 106 -31.70 20.79 17.15
C ILE A 106 -30.34 20.10 16.93
N THR A 107 -29.88 20.11 15.69
CA THR A 107 -28.71 19.43 15.15
C THR A 107 -28.28 20.22 13.93
N ALA A 108 -26.97 20.34 13.70
CA ALA A 108 -26.46 21.01 12.51
C ALA A 108 -27.00 20.35 11.23
N LYS A 109 -27.41 21.15 10.25
CA LYS A 109 -27.81 20.63 8.93
C LYS A 109 -26.66 19.81 8.33
N PRO A 110 -26.90 18.59 7.81
CA PRO A 110 -25.83 17.75 7.26
C PRO A 110 -25.00 18.43 6.15
N ALA A 111 -25.64 19.31 5.38
CA ALA A 111 -24.96 20.10 4.34
C ALA A 111 -23.97 21.13 4.94
N PHE A 112 -24.34 21.76 6.06
CA PHE A 112 -23.49 22.70 6.78
C PHE A 112 -22.30 21.99 7.42
N GLU A 113 -22.53 20.86 8.11
CA GLU A 113 -21.43 20.05 8.68
C GLU A 113 -20.42 19.63 7.60
N LYS A 114 -20.91 19.09 6.48
CA LYS A 114 -20.05 18.70 5.36
C LYS A 114 -19.27 19.88 4.78
N ALA A 115 -19.88 21.05 4.67
CA ALA A 115 -19.21 22.26 4.18
C ALA A 115 -18.15 22.76 5.18
N ALA A 116 -18.49 22.82 6.48
CA ALA A 116 -17.58 23.23 7.54
C ALA A 116 -16.35 22.32 7.60
N LEU A 117 -16.53 21.00 7.61
CA LEU A 117 -15.40 20.04 7.63
C LEU A 117 -14.57 20.07 6.35
N LYS A 118 -15.18 20.34 5.18
CA LYS A 118 -14.47 20.48 3.90
C LYS A 118 -13.57 21.72 3.85
N HIS A 119 -13.93 22.76 4.57
CA HIS A 119 -13.22 24.04 4.61
C HIS A 119 -12.41 24.26 5.89
N ALA A 120 -12.49 23.32 6.83
CA ALA A 120 -11.69 23.30 8.04
C ALA A 120 -10.18 23.29 7.73
N THR A 121 -9.43 24.04 8.51
CA THR A 121 -7.96 24.03 8.56
C THR A 121 -7.51 24.12 10.01
N VAL A 122 -6.31 23.64 10.32
CA VAL A 122 -5.76 23.67 11.68
C VAL A 122 -4.67 24.73 11.77
N SER A 123 -4.74 25.58 12.79
CA SER A 123 -3.62 26.47 13.13
C SER A 123 -2.48 25.63 13.72
N GLN A 124 -1.28 25.74 13.13
CA GLN A 124 -0.12 25.03 13.65
C GLN A 124 0.35 25.56 15.01
N GLU A 125 0.03 26.83 15.32
CA GLU A 125 0.44 27.47 16.58
C GLU A 125 -0.44 27.04 17.76
N THR A 126 -1.75 26.97 17.54
CA THR A 126 -2.73 26.74 18.63
C THR A 126 -3.38 25.36 18.59
N GLY A 127 -3.27 24.63 17.48
CA GLY A 127 -4.01 23.38 17.25
C GLY A 127 -5.52 23.57 17.04
N THR A 128 -5.99 24.81 17.00
CA THR A 128 -7.41 25.16 16.83
C THR A 128 -7.84 24.99 15.38
N VAL A 129 -9.09 24.55 15.16
CA VAL A 129 -9.67 24.36 13.84
C VAL A 129 -10.48 25.60 13.42
N PHE A 130 -10.24 26.09 12.20
CA PHE A 130 -10.88 27.28 11.64
C PHE A 130 -11.51 26.99 10.26
N ASP A 131 -12.57 27.71 9.88
CA ASP A 131 -13.06 27.74 8.49
C ASP A 131 -12.12 28.65 7.69
N ARG A 132 -11.40 28.07 6.73
CA ARG A 132 -10.46 28.82 5.88
C ARG A 132 -11.09 29.94 5.05
N ARG A 133 -12.41 29.96 4.88
CA ARG A 133 -13.14 30.97 4.10
C ARG A 133 -13.44 32.21 4.93
N THR A 134 -13.82 32.01 6.19
CA THR A 134 -14.26 33.09 7.08
C THR A 134 -13.18 33.49 8.08
N GLY A 135 -12.19 32.62 8.34
CA GLY A 135 -11.20 32.79 9.39
C GLY A 135 -11.75 32.53 10.80
N GLU A 136 -13.01 32.09 10.91
CA GLU A 136 -13.66 31.84 12.20
C GLU A 136 -13.28 30.46 12.75
N GLU A 137 -13.16 30.38 14.08
CA GLU A 137 -13.00 29.10 14.77
C GLU A 137 -14.25 28.23 14.54
N ILE A 138 -14.04 26.91 14.39
CA ILE A 138 -15.10 25.92 14.32
C ILE A 138 -15.08 25.09 15.62
N PRO A 139 -15.90 25.47 16.62
CA PRO A 139 -15.95 24.76 17.89
C PRO A 139 -16.36 23.30 17.73
N GLY A 140 -15.81 22.44 18.58
CA GLY A 140 -16.14 21.02 18.63
C GLY A 140 -15.60 20.16 17.49
N VAL A 141 -14.87 20.74 16.53
CA VAL A 141 -14.16 19.98 15.49
C VAL A 141 -12.71 19.74 15.92
N LYS A 142 -12.22 18.52 15.73
CA LYS A 142 -10.81 18.18 15.93
C LYS A 142 -10.16 17.76 14.61
N PHE A 143 -8.87 18.02 14.51
CA PHE A 143 -8.01 17.46 13.48
C PHE A 143 -7.59 16.04 13.85
N VAL A 144 -7.77 15.09 12.94
CA VAL A 144 -7.27 13.72 13.07
C VAL A 144 -6.13 13.55 12.08
N PRO A 145 -4.87 13.49 12.55
CA PRO A 145 -3.73 13.28 11.68
C PRO A 145 -3.82 11.91 11.02
N GLY A 146 -3.56 11.88 9.72
CA GLY A 146 -3.41 10.66 8.94
C GLY A 146 -2.03 10.04 9.12
N GLY A 147 -1.62 9.25 8.13
CA GLY A 147 -0.29 8.65 8.09
C GLY A 147 -0.17 7.27 8.71
N GLN A 148 -1.26 6.72 9.28
CA GLN A 148 -1.30 5.31 9.70
C GLN A 148 -1.49 4.40 8.48
N PRO A 149 -0.85 3.22 8.42
CA PRO A 149 -1.03 2.34 7.28
C PRO A 149 -2.45 1.77 7.29
N THR A 150 -3.10 1.73 6.14
CA THR A 150 -4.45 1.14 6.00
C THR A 150 -4.41 -0.38 5.86
N GLY A 151 -3.22 -0.99 5.97
CA GLY A 151 -2.98 -2.39 5.67
C GLY A 151 -2.98 -2.71 4.17
N ASN A 152 -3.11 -1.71 3.29
CA ASN A 152 -3.10 -1.91 1.84
C ASN A 152 -1.84 -1.35 1.20
N VAL A 153 -1.44 -1.97 0.09
CA VAL A 153 -0.29 -1.56 -0.71
C VAL A 153 -0.74 -1.42 -2.17
N THR A 154 -0.29 -0.35 -2.81
CA THR A 154 -0.54 -0.08 -4.23
C THR A 154 0.75 -0.35 -5.02
N TRP A 155 0.65 -1.06 -6.14
CA TRP A 155 1.74 -1.20 -7.10
C TRP A 155 1.56 -0.21 -8.25
N THR A 156 2.64 0.46 -8.65
CA THR A 156 2.65 1.35 -9.82
C THR A 156 3.80 0.98 -10.75
N TRP A 157 3.47 0.69 -12.01
CA TRP A 157 4.47 0.50 -13.07
C TRP A 157 5.20 1.81 -13.39
N LYS A 158 6.51 1.72 -13.64
CA LYS A 158 7.25 2.85 -14.23
C LYS A 158 6.69 3.15 -15.61
N LYS A 159 6.38 4.43 -15.85
CA LYS A 159 5.87 4.92 -17.13
C LYS A 159 6.86 5.84 -17.82
N ARG A 160 6.89 5.81 -19.15
CA ARG A 160 7.55 6.81 -20.00
C ARG A 160 6.56 7.23 -21.07
N ASN A 161 6.31 8.53 -21.22
CA ASN A 161 5.32 9.07 -22.17
C ASN A 161 3.93 8.43 -22.05
N GLY A 162 3.53 8.04 -20.83
CA GLY A 162 2.24 7.38 -20.56
C GLY A 162 2.26 5.85 -20.69
N GLU A 163 3.27 5.26 -21.32
CA GLU A 163 3.38 3.82 -21.55
C GLU A 163 4.10 3.10 -20.40
N PRO A 164 3.66 1.88 -19.99
CA PRO A 164 4.20 1.14 -18.85
C PRO A 164 5.52 0.41 -19.17
N VAL A 165 6.57 1.16 -19.51
CA VAL A 165 7.91 0.63 -19.86
C VAL A 165 8.46 -0.33 -18.80
N GLY A 166 8.12 -0.13 -17.52
CA GLY A 166 8.55 -1.02 -16.44
C GLY A 166 8.06 -2.46 -16.57
N LYS A 167 6.83 -2.67 -17.09
CA LYS A 167 6.28 -4.02 -17.35
C LYS A 167 7.11 -4.74 -18.42
N ASP A 168 7.46 -4.03 -19.50
CA ASP A 168 8.24 -4.60 -20.61
C ASP A 168 9.68 -4.93 -20.20
N VAL A 169 10.32 -4.06 -19.41
CA VAL A 169 11.65 -4.31 -18.86
C VAL A 169 11.65 -5.58 -18.01
N LEU A 170 10.66 -5.73 -17.12
CA LEU A 170 10.53 -6.89 -16.25
C LEU A 170 10.30 -8.18 -17.05
N LEU A 171 9.36 -8.17 -18.00
CA LEU A 171 9.05 -9.33 -18.83
C LEU A 171 10.22 -9.71 -19.75
N ARG A 172 11.01 -8.75 -20.23
CA ARG A 172 12.23 -9.02 -21.00
C ARG A 172 13.31 -9.67 -20.14
N ALA A 173 13.47 -9.21 -18.90
CA ALA A 173 14.41 -9.83 -17.96
C ALA A 173 14.01 -11.27 -17.63
N TYR A 174 12.72 -11.49 -17.36
CA TYR A 174 12.15 -12.81 -17.16
C TYR A 174 12.40 -13.76 -18.34
N ARG A 175 12.02 -13.36 -19.56
CA ARG A 175 12.24 -14.19 -20.77
C ARG A 175 13.72 -14.44 -21.07
N GLY A 176 14.59 -13.52 -20.66
CA GLY A 176 16.03 -13.65 -20.82
C GLY A 176 16.71 -14.50 -19.74
N GLY A 177 15.96 -15.14 -18.85
CA GLY A 177 16.49 -16.00 -17.79
C GLY A 177 17.15 -15.24 -16.63
N ARG A 178 17.09 -13.90 -16.61
CA ARG A 178 17.77 -13.08 -15.59
C ARG A 178 17.14 -13.19 -14.21
N LEU A 179 15.94 -13.74 -14.13
CA LEU A 179 15.23 -13.96 -12.87
C LEU A 179 15.26 -15.43 -12.43
N ASP A 180 15.89 -16.33 -13.18
CA ASP A 180 15.76 -17.78 -12.96
C ASP A 180 16.23 -18.21 -11.57
N GLU A 181 17.34 -17.65 -11.09
CA GLU A 181 17.85 -17.92 -9.73
C GLU A 181 16.86 -17.52 -8.65
N LEU A 182 16.22 -16.36 -8.82
CA LEU A 182 15.20 -15.85 -7.90
C LEU A 182 13.93 -16.71 -7.93
N LEU A 183 13.59 -17.26 -9.10
CA LEU A 183 12.37 -18.02 -9.32
C LEU A 183 12.49 -19.51 -8.98
N LYS A 184 13.66 -20.01 -8.56
CA LYS A 184 13.81 -21.39 -8.07
C LYS A 184 12.88 -21.71 -6.91
N GLU A 185 12.64 -20.73 -6.04
CA GLU A 185 11.74 -20.81 -4.89
C GLU A 185 10.26 -20.59 -5.26
N THR A 186 9.99 -20.22 -6.51
CA THR A 186 8.65 -20.01 -7.09
C THR A 186 8.54 -20.66 -8.46
N PRO A 187 8.68 -22.00 -8.55
CA PRO A 187 8.74 -22.71 -9.83
C PRO A 187 7.47 -22.55 -10.66
N GLU A 188 6.33 -22.24 -10.04
CA GLU A 188 5.08 -21.92 -10.72
C GLU A 188 5.14 -20.65 -11.59
N LEU A 189 6.11 -19.77 -11.34
CA LEU A 189 6.37 -18.59 -12.15
C LEU A 189 7.46 -18.83 -13.19
N LEU A 190 8.17 -19.97 -13.19
CA LEU A 190 9.15 -20.27 -14.24
C LEU A 190 8.45 -20.45 -15.58
N PRO A 191 9.12 -20.10 -16.69
CA PRO A 191 8.56 -20.33 -18.00
C PRO A 191 8.33 -21.84 -18.17
N THR A 192 7.08 -22.24 -18.37
CA THR A 192 6.79 -23.62 -18.79
C THR A 192 7.53 -23.84 -20.09
N ARG A 193 8.40 -24.86 -20.17
CA ARG A 193 8.98 -25.28 -21.45
C ARG A 193 7.82 -25.45 -22.42
N GLN A 194 7.71 -24.58 -23.42
CA GLN A 194 6.81 -24.85 -24.53
C GLN A 194 7.28 -26.18 -25.12
N PRO A 195 6.40 -27.19 -25.28
CA PRO A 195 6.75 -28.36 -26.06
C PRO A 195 7.17 -27.84 -27.43
N GLY A 196 8.46 -28.00 -27.74
CA GLY A 196 9.03 -27.53 -28.98
C GLY A 196 8.27 -28.17 -30.13
N ALA A 197 7.77 -27.32 -31.02
CA ALA A 197 7.38 -27.73 -32.36
C ALA A 197 8.64 -28.18 -33.11
N SER A 198 9.01 -29.46 -32.95
CA SER A 198 9.85 -30.23 -33.87
C SER A 198 10.07 -31.64 -33.30
N ASP A 199 9.27 -32.58 -33.80
CA ASP A 199 9.71 -33.93 -34.19
C ASP A 199 8.77 -34.37 -35.33
N GLU A 200 9.00 -33.78 -36.52
CA GLU A 200 8.77 -34.41 -37.83
C GLU A 200 10.05 -34.23 -38.65
#